data_AF-A0A564Q685-F1
#
_entry.id   AF-A0A564Q685-F1
#
_cell.length_a   1.000
_cell.length_b   1.000
_cell.length_c   1.000
_cell.angle_alpha   90.00
_cell.angle_beta   90.00
_cell.angle_gamma   90.00
#
_symmetry.space_group_name_H-M   'P 1'
#
loop_
_entity.id
_entity.type
_entity.pdbx_description
1 polymer ?
#
loop_
_entity_poly.entity_id
_entity_poly.type
_entity_poly.pdbx_seq_one_letter_code
_entity_poly.pdbx_strand_id
1 'polypeptide(L)'
;MRKSSRKSVKVSSRERRYADCRNGLGIEAICWMLVRKERKRKVHSLIDKVWNWKNLNEAWKKVKKNKGAAGIDKVTIDEFERNLERNLNEIQRLLRQDKYEPMPVNRIYIPKSDGKQRPLGIPIIRDRVVQQALKNVIEPIFEAEFLDSSYGYRAERSAKQAIEQIEAVRDEGHEWVLDADIKAFFDMVNHEKLMDAIAERISDGRVLRLIRAFLKADIMEQGLGLRENVIGTPQGGVISPLLANIYLHYFDERMAELGYEVVRYADDCVPRSCTRDEGLAPRSLLAGAGFKPP
;
A
#
# COMPACT_ATOMS: atom_id res chain seq x y z
N MET A 1 60.33 -33.96 -7.67
CA MET A 1 59.22 -33.53 -6.76
C MET A 1 59.45 -32.05 -6.46
N ARG A 2 58.57 -31.07 -6.65
CA ARG A 2 57.13 -30.96 -6.96
C ARG A 2 56.95 -29.74 -7.90
N LYS A 3 55.98 -29.82 -8.81
CA LYS A 3 55.61 -28.80 -9.79
C LYS A 3 54.95 -27.59 -9.13
N SER A 4 55.33 -26.40 -9.60
CA SER A 4 54.59 -25.15 -9.49
C SER A 4 53.25 -25.26 -10.23
N SER A 5 52.15 -24.88 -9.58
CA SER A 5 50.88 -24.59 -10.25
C SER A 5 50.24 -23.34 -9.65
N ARG A 6 50.41 -22.21 -10.32
CA ARG A 6 49.57 -21.02 -10.15
C ARG A 6 48.18 -21.37 -10.68
N LYS A 7 47.20 -21.58 -9.80
CA LYS A 7 45.79 -21.57 -10.21
C LYS A 7 45.35 -20.11 -10.29
N SER A 8 45.26 -19.59 -11.51
CA SER A 8 44.47 -18.41 -11.83
C SER A 8 43.01 -18.73 -11.52
N VAL A 9 42.50 -18.17 -10.43
CA VAL A 9 41.07 -18.15 -10.17
C VAL A 9 40.46 -17.22 -11.21
N LYS A 10 39.82 -17.81 -12.22
CA LYS A 10 38.96 -17.08 -13.16
C LYS A 10 37.82 -16.47 -12.34
N VAL A 11 37.93 -15.18 -12.07
CA VAL A 11 36.83 -14.35 -11.59
C VAL A 11 35.70 -14.46 -12.63
N SER A 12 34.60 -15.08 -12.22
CA SER A 12 33.42 -15.22 -13.08
C SER A 12 32.86 -13.84 -13.40
N SER A 13 32.31 -13.69 -14.59
CA SER A 13 31.73 -12.49 -15.19
C SER A 13 30.54 -11.86 -14.44
N ARG A 14 30.35 -12.16 -13.14
CA ARG A 14 29.34 -11.60 -12.23
C ARG A 14 29.81 -10.38 -11.44
N GLU A 15 31.11 -10.15 -11.29
CA GLU A 15 31.65 -9.02 -10.48
C GLU A 15 31.83 -7.69 -11.25
N ARG A 16 31.32 -7.57 -12.47
CA ARG A 16 31.52 -6.38 -13.32
C ARG A 16 30.30 -5.45 -13.51
N ARG A 17 29.25 -5.57 -12.68
CA ARG A 17 28.07 -4.70 -12.74
C ARG A 17 27.84 -3.81 -11.51
N TYR A 18 28.89 -3.47 -10.77
CA TYR A 18 28.82 -2.54 -9.63
C TYR A 18 29.46 -1.17 -9.90
N ALA A 19 29.61 -0.77 -11.16
CA ALA A 19 30.35 0.44 -11.52
C ALA A 19 29.51 1.63 -12.00
N ASP A 20 28.17 1.56 -12.04
CA ASP A 20 27.36 2.64 -12.65
C ASP A 20 26.18 3.14 -11.80
N CYS A 21 26.30 3.05 -10.47
CA CYS A 21 25.42 3.78 -9.54
C CYS A 21 26.06 5.13 -9.18
N ARG A 22 26.10 6.09 -10.14
CA ARG A 22 26.51 7.47 -9.85
C ARG A 22 25.53 8.56 -10.28
N ASN A 23 24.45 8.20 -10.97
CA ASN A 23 23.40 9.16 -11.32
C ASN A 23 22.11 8.77 -10.61
N GLY A 24 21.63 9.65 -9.72
CA GLY A 24 20.43 9.44 -8.92
C GLY A 24 19.23 9.08 -9.79
N LEU A 25 18.69 7.90 -9.56
CA LEU A 25 17.48 7.41 -10.21
C LEU A 25 16.49 7.09 -9.09
N GLY A 26 15.36 7.80 -9.08
CA GLY A 26 14.30 7.60 -8.10
C GLY A 26 13.60 6.25 -8.23
N ILE A 27 12.66 5.94 -7.31
CA ILE A 27 11.73 4.78 -7.37
C ILE A 27 11.18 4.59 -8.78
N GLU A 28 10.94 5.71 -9.48
CA GLU A 28 10.33 5.74 -10.80
C GLU A 28 11.14 4.98 -11.85
N ALA A 29 12.47 5.06 -11.80
CA ALA A 29 13.36 4.42 -12.76
C ALA A 29 13.77 3.00 -12.32
N ILE A 30 13.79 2.75 -11.01
CA ILE A 30 14.18 1.46 -10.44
C ILE A 30 13.04 0.44 -10.51
N CYS A 31 11.78 0.86 -10.31
CA CYS A 31 10.61 0.01 -10.59
C CYS A 31 10.56 -0.45 -12.06
N TRP A 32 11.13 0.33 -12.99
CA TRP A 32 10.94 0.12 -14.42
C TRP A 32 12.04 -0.71 -15.12
N MET A 33 13.26 -0.76 -14.60
CA MET A 33 14.34 -1.47 -15.32
C MET A 33 14.19 -3.01 -15.35
N LEU A 34 13.22 -3.60 -14.65
CA LEU A 34 12.98 -5.05 -14.64
C LEU A 34 11.49 -5.45 -14.73
N VAL A 35 10.66 -4.70 -15.49
CA VAL A 35 9.29 -5.13 -15.87
C VAL A 35 9.32 -6.27 -16.91
N ARG A 36 10.09 -7.32 -16.65
CA ARG A 36 10.02 -8.60 -17.37
C ARG A 36 10.26 -9.76 -16.40
N LYS A 37 9.24 -10.09 -15.62
CA LYS A 37 8.97 -11.47 -15.17
C LYS A 37 7.61 -11.92 -15.68
N GLU A 38 7.48 -13.22 -15.85
CA GLU A 38 6.38 -13.94 -16.51
C GLU A 38 5.00 -13.34 -16.26
N ARG A 39 4.15 -13.29 -17.30
CA ARG A 39 2.77 -12.78 -17.22
C ARG A 39 2.00 -13.49 -16.11
N LYS A 40 1.94 -12.90 -14.91
CA LYS A 40 1.08 -13.36 -13.82
C LYS A 40 -0.37 -13.39 -14.34
N ARG A 41 -1.11 -14.48 -14.09
CA ARG A 41 -2.49 -14.66 -14.61
C ARG A 41 -3.39 -13.57 -14.04
N LYS A 42 -3.92 -12.69 -14.89
CA LYS A 42 -4.80 -11.62 -14.45
C LYS A 42 -6.18 -12.17 -14.09
N VAL A 43 -6.79 -11.57 -13.06
CA VAL A 43 -8.16 -11.89 -12.65
C VAL A 43 -9.12 -10.97 -13.39
N HIS A 44 -10.18 -11.57 -13.92
CA HIS A 44 -11.22 -10.91 -14.70
C HIS A 44 -12.56 -11.00 -13.97
N SER A 45 -13.52 -10.17 -14.35
CA SER A 45 -14.91 -10.24 -13.89
C SER A 45 -15.02 -10.31 -12.37
N LEU A 46 -14.65 -9.21 -11.70
CA LEU A 46 -14.66 -9.05 -10.26
C LEU A 46 -15.81 -8.16 -9.78
N ILE A 47 -16.30 -7.24 -10.61
CA ILE A 47 -17.28 -6.24 -10.19
C ILE A 47 -18.58 -6.89 -9.67
N ASP A 48 -19.00 -8.02 -10.25
CA ASP A 48 -20.14 -8.84 -9.82
C ASP A 48 -20.01 -9.32 -8.37
N LYS A 49 -18.79 -9.62 -7.93
CA LYS A 49 -18.49 -10.02 -6.55
C LYS A 49 -18.49 -8.83 -5.60
N VAL A 50 -18.11 -7.64 -6.10
CA VAL A 50 -18.15 -6.40 -5.30
C VAL A 50 -19.60 -6.03 -4.95
N TRP A 51 -20.51 -5.99 -5.93
CA TRP A 51 -21.91 -5.62 -5.69
C TRP A 51 -22.80 -6.78 -5.22
N ASN A 52 -22.25 -7.99 -5.06
CA ASN A 52 -22.98 -9.13 -4.52
C ASN A 52 -23.59 -8.77 -3.15
N TRP A 53 -24.87 -9.07 -2.96
CA TRP A 53 -25.59 -8.69 -1.76
C TRP A 53 -24.94 -9.19 -0.47
N LYS A 54 -24.49 -10.45 -0.47
CA LYS A 54 -23.83 -11.05 0.69
C LYS A 54 -22.54 -10.30 1.01
N ASN A 55 -21.75 -9.94 0.00
CA ASN A 55 -20.51 -9.18 0.20
C ASN A 55 -20.79 -7.76 0.72
N LEU A 56 -21.78 -7.06 0.16
CA LEU A 56 -22.18 -5.73 0.64
C LEU A 56 -22.65 -5.76 2.11
N ASN A 57 -23.42 -6.78 2.48
CA ASN A 57 -23.87 -6.95 3.86
C ASN A 57 -22.72 -7.27 4.81
N GLU A 58 -21.77 -8.14 4.42
CA GLU A 58 -20.57 -8.40 5.21
C GLU A 58 -19.66 -7.16 5.33
N ALA A 59 -19.56 -6.38 4.26
CA ALA A 59 -18.85 -5.12 4.26
C ALA A 59 -19.48 -4.12 5.24
N TRP A 60 -20.80 -4.01 5.24
CA TRP A 60 -21.53 -3.22 6.23
C TRP A 60 -21.23 -3.65 7.66
N LYS A 61 -21.28 -4.94 7.97
CA LYS A 61 -20.98 -5.45 9.32
C LYS A 61 -19.58 -5.05 9.79
N LYS A 62 -18.58 -5.13 8.90
CA LYS A 62 -17.20 -4.66 9.18
C LYS A 62 -17.15 -3.16 9.44
N VAL A 63 -17.81 -2.35 8.60
CA VAL A 63 -17.88 -0.89 8.78
C VAL A 63 -18.55 -0.52 10.10
N LYS A 64 -19.68 -1.16 10.43
CA LYS A 64 -20.39 -0.96 11.70
C LYS A 64 -19.50 -1.29 12.90
N LYS A 65 -18.78 -2.42 12.86
CA LYS A 65 -17.87 -2.85 13.92
C LYS A 65 -16.72 -1.86 14.15
N ASN A 66 -16.18 -1.29 13.07
CA ASN A 66 -15.09 -0.31 13.13
C ASN A 66 -15.52 1.04 13.70
N LYS A 67 -16.84 1.28 13.82
CA LYS A 67 -17.42 2.56 14.24
C LYS A 67 -16.88 3.71 13.36
N GLY A 68 -16.90 4.94 13.87
CA GLY A 68 -16.36 6.11 13.20
C GLY A 68 -17.41 7.19 12.99
N ALA A 69 -16.94 8.43 12.85
CA ALA A 69 -17.80 9.59 12.67
C ALA A 69 -18.51 9.58 11.31
N ALA A 70 -19.57 10.37 11.19
CA ALA A 70 -20.25 10.61 9.92
C ALA A 70 -19.35 11.36 8.94
N GLY A 71 -19.58 11.16 7.65
CA GLY A 71 -18.90 11.91 6.59
C GLY A 71 -19.54 13.28 6.36
N ILE A 72 -19.33 13.84 5.17
CA ILE A 72 -19.91 15.15 4.79
C ILE A 72 -21.45 15.14 4.74
N ASP A 73 -22.06 13.97 4.52
CA ASP A 73 -23.51 13.77 4.47
C ASP A 73 -24.16 13.76 5.85
N LYS A 74 -23.35 13.75 6.92
CA LYS A 74 -23.77 13.70 8.33
C LYS A 74 -24.61 12.47 8.70
N VAL A 75 -24.72 11.49 7.81
CA VAL A 75 -25.46 10.24 8.08
C VAL A 75 -24.65 9.42 9.07
N THR A 76 -25.30 9.09 10.20
CA THR A 76 -24.72 8.27 11.25
C THR A 76 -24.85 6.77 10.96
N ILE A 77 -24.09 5.95 11.68
CA ILE A 77 -24.17 4.48 11.57
C ILE A 77 -25.58 4.01 11.91
N ASP A 78 -26.22 4.58 12.93
CA ASP A 78 -27.56 4.19 13.35
C ASP A 78 -28.62 4.57 12.30
N GLU A 79 -28.50 5.74 11.68
CA GLU A 79 -29.40 6.15 10.59
C GLU A 79 -29.22 5.30 9.33
N PHE A 80 -27.97 4.96 8.99
CA PHE A 80 -27.69 4.06 7.89
C PHE A 80 -28.26 2.66 8.15
N GLU A 81 -28.17 2.17 9.39
CA GLU A 81 -28.70 0.88 9.82
C GLU A 81 -30.23 0.83 9.77
N ARG A 82 -30.91 1.89 10.21
CA ARG A 82 -32.39 1.97 10.17
C ARG A 82 -32.95 1.76 8.77
N ASN A 83 -32.19 2.12 7.74
CA ASN A 83 -32.56 1.97 6.33
C ASN A 83 -31.63 1.01 5.56
N LEU A 84 -31.02 0.03 6.26
CA LEU A 84 -29.92 -0.78 5.75
C LEU A 84 -30.21 -1.41 4.38
N GLU A 85 -31.34 -2.11 4.25
CA GLU A 85 -31.69 -2.82 3.03
C GLU A 85 -31.86 -1.86 1.84
N ARG A 86 -32.54 -0.74 2.05
CA ARG A 86 -32.69 0.30 1.03
C ARG A 86 -31.34 0.88 0.62
N ASN A 87 -30.48 1.19 1.59
CA ASN A 87 -29.16 1.79 1.35
C ASN A 87 -28.26 0.84 0.57
N LEU A 88 -28.18 -0.42 0.97
CA LEU A 88 -27.36 -1.41 0.27
C LEU A 88 -27.94 -1.74 -1.11
N ASN A 89 -29.27 -1.80 -1.28
CA ASN A 89 -29.88 -2.06 -2.58
C ASN A 89 -29.57 -0.93 -3.57
N GLU A 90 -29.55 0.31 -3.09
CA GLU A 90 -29.14 1.45 -3.90
C GLU A 90 -27.66 1.38 -4.28
N ILE A 91 -26.77 1.04 -3.35
CA ILE A 91 -25.35 0.77 -3.65
C ILE A 91 -25.23 -0.30 -4.73
N GLN A 92 -25.91 -1.44 -4.55
CA GLN A 92 -25.88 -2.54 -5.51
C GLN A 92 -26.34 -2.08 -6.89
N ARG A 93 -27.45 -1.35 -6.98
CA ARG A 93 -28.00 -0.83 -8.24
C ARG A 93 -27.00 0.09 -8.94
N LEU A 94 -26.42 1.05 -8.22
CA LEU A 94 -25.44 2.00 -8.76
C LEU A 94 -24.17 1.28 -9.24
N LEU A 95 -23.64 0.36 -8.46
CA LEU A 95 -22.49 -0.45 -8.85
C LEU A 95 -22.79 -1.32 -10.05
N ARG A 96 -23.96 -1.99 -10.12
CA ARG A 96 -24.41 -2.80 -11.27
C ARG A 96 -24.50 -1.99 -12.55
N GLN A 97 -24.98 -0.75 -12.45
CA GLN A 97 -25.16 0.15 -13.59
C GLN A 97 -23.89 0.93 -13.96
N ASP A 98 -22.79 0.75 -13.21
CA ASP A 98 -21.55 1.52 -13.40
C ASP A 98 -21.72 3.03 -13.20
N LYS A 99 -22.64 3.42 -12.32
CA LYS A 99 -23.01 4.82 -12.01
C LYS A 99 -22.67 5.22 -10.58
N TYR A 100 -21.82 4.46 -9.90
CA TYR A 100 -21.42 4.78 -8.55
C TYR A 100 -20.31 5.83 -8.57
N GLU A 101 -20.57 6.97 -7.94
CA GLU A 101 -19.60 8.04 -7.76
C GLU A 101 -19.36 8.26 -6.25
N PRO A 102 -18.09 8.17 -5.79
CA PRO A 102 -17.73 8.50 -4.41
C PRO A 102 -18.03 9.95 -4.08
N MET A 103 -18.41 10.21 -2.83
CA MET A 103 -18.56 11.58 -2.36
C MET A 103 -17.21 12.15 -1.88
N PRO A 104 -17.06 13.48 -1.85
CA PRO A 104 -15.89 14.10 -1.26
C PRO A 104 -15.67 13.66 0.20
N VAL A 105 -14.42 13.42 0.57
CA VAL A 105 -14.04 13.04 1.94
C VAL A 105 -14.01 14.25 2.86
N ASN A 106 -14.51 14.11 4.09
CA ASN A 106 -14.48 15.19 5.08
C ASN A 106 -13.10 15.28 5.73
N ARG A 107 -12.36 16.37 5.54
CA ARG A 107 -11.05 16.59 6.16
C ARG A 107 -11.20 17.07 7.60
N ILE A 108 -10.66 16.32 8.54
CA ILE A 108 -10.50 16.72 9.93
C ILE A 108 -9.03 16.67 10.33
N TYR A 109 -8.66 17.46 11.33
CA TYR A 109 -7.29 17.50 11.84
C TYR A 109 -7.24 16.93 13.25
N ILE A 110 -6.41 15.90 13.44
CA ILE A 110 -6.19 15.26 14.74
C ILE A 110 -4.83 15.71 15.29
N PRO A 111 -4.76 16.23 16.52
CA PRO A 111 -3.49 16.60 17.13
C PRO A 111 -2.61 15.36 17.37
N LYS A 112 -1.34 15.46 17.01
CA LYS A 112 -0.30 14.50 17.36
C LYS A 112 0.37 14.91 18.68
N SER A 113 1.06 13.94 19.31
CA SER A 113 1.87 14.17 20.51
C SER A 113 3.04 15.14 20.30
N ASP A 114 3.51 15.31 19.06
CA ASP A 114 4.59 16.24 18.67
C ASP A 114 4.10 17.68 18.39
N GLY A 115 2.82 17.97 18.67
CA GLY A 115 2.19 19.28 18.44
C GLY A 115 1.79 19.54 16.98
N LYS A 116 2.12 18.66 16.04
CA LYS A 116 1.65 18.76 14.65
C LYS A 116 0.25 18.20 14.50
N GLN A 117 -0.44 18.53 13.42
CA GLN A 117 -1.75 17.96 13.12
C GLN A 117 -1.65 16.89 12.03
N ARG A 118 -2.30 15.75 12.25
CA ARG A 118 -2.50 14.72 11.23
C ARG A 118 -3.84 14.98 10.53
N PRO A 119 -3.84 15.23 9.22
CA PRO A 119 -5.09 15.29 8.50
C PRO A 119 -5.69 13.88 8.32
N LEU A 120 -7.00 13.75 8.54
CA LEU A 120 -7.77 12.55 8.29
C LEU A 120 -8.96 12.90 7.39
N GLY A 121 -9.11 12.18 6.29
CA GLY A 121 -10.29 12.19 5.43
C GLY A 121 -11.29 11.13 5.87
N ILE A 122 -12.48 11.55 6.28
CA ILE A 122 -13.57 10.66 6.70
C ILE A 122 -14.56 10.54 5.53
N PRO A 123 -14.64 9.37 4.85
CA PRO A 123 -15.65 9.13 3.84
C PRO A 123 -17.04 8.95 4.47
N ILE A 124 -18.06 9.20 3.66
CA ILE A 124 -19.43 8.84 4.05
C ILE A 124 -19.56 7.32 4.27
N ILE A 125 -20.60 6.90 4.99
CA ILE A 125 -20.78 5.48 5.32
C ILE A 125 -20.95 4.64 4.06
N ARG A 126 -21.69 5.14 3.07
CA ARG A 126 -21.91 4.48 1.78
C ARG A 126 -20.58 4.13 1.09
N ASP A 127 -19.67 5.09 1.02
CA ASP A 127 -18.34 4.91 0.44
C ASP A 127 -17.51 3.93 1.23
N ARG A 128 -17.55 3.98 2.58
CA ARG A 128 -16.87 3.00 3.43
C ARG A 128 -17.36 1.58 3.15
N VAL A 129 -18.66 1.37 2.97
CA VAL A 129 -19.23 0.06 2.63
C VAL A 129 -18.73 -0.41 1.26
N VAL A 130 -18.72 0.45 0.25
CA VAL A 130 -18.23 0.09 -1.08
C VAL A 130 -16.72 -0.19 -1.08
N GLN A 131 -15.92 0.64 -0.40
CA GLN A 131 -14.48 0.41 -0.22
C GLN A 131 -14.21 -0.91 0.50
N GLN A 132 -14.98 -1.24 1.54
CA GLN A 132 -14.85 -2.50 2.26
C GLN A 132 -15.28 -3.70 1.40
N ALA A 133 -16.35 -3.59 0.63
CA ALA A 133 -16.81 -4.64 -0.28
C ALA A 133 -15.80 -4.89 -1.40
N LEU A 134 -15.21 -3.83 -1.93
CA LEU A 134 -14.11 -3.89 -2.88
C LEU A 134 -12.88 -4.56 -2.27
N LYS A 135 -12.47 -4.12 -1.07
CA LYS A 135 -11.38 -4.70 -0.29
C LYS A 135 -11.57 -6.21 -0.08
N ASN A 136 -12.76 -6.66 0.32
CA ASN A 136 -13.05 -8.09 0.52
C ASN A 136 -12.79 -8.95 -0.73
N VAL A 137 -12.92 -8.36 -1.94
CA VAL A 137 -12.74 -9.07 -3.21
C VAL A 137 -11.28 -9.04 -3.67
N ILE A 138 -10.59 -7.91 -3.51
CA ILE A 138 -9.24 -7.75 -4.06
C ILE A 138 -8.13 -8.13 -3.07
N GLU A 139 -8.36 -8.00 -1.76
CA GLU A 139 -7.36 -8.31 -0.73
C GLU A 139 -6.81 -9.74 -0.86
N PRO A 140 -7.63 -10.81 -1.02
CA PRO A 140 -7.11 -12.16 -1.16
C PRO A 140 -6.22 -12.39 -2.39
N ILE A 141 -6.41 -11.58 -3.45
CA ILE A 141 -5.61 -11.68 -4.68
C ILE A 141 -4.18 -11.18 -4.43
N PHE A 142 -4.04 -10.07 -3.71
CA PHE A 142 -2.74 -9.47 -3.40
C PHE A 142 -2.07 -10.11 -2.19
N GLU A 143 -2.85 -10.56 -1.21
CA GLU A 143 -2.33 -11.24 -0.02
C GLU A 143 -1.53 -12.50 -0.37
N ALA A 144 -1.92 -13.20 -1.44
CA ALA A 144 -1.20 -14.36 -1.98
C ALA A 144 0.18 -14.02 -2.58
N GLU A 145 0.50 -12.74 -2.78
CA GLU A 145 1.75 -12.28 -3.39
C GLU A 145 2.66 -11.55 -2.41
N PHE A 146 2.09 -10.90 -1.40
CA PHE A 146 2.86 -10.15 -0.42
C PHE A 146 3.91 -11.01 0.28
N LEU A 147 5.17 -10.53 0.24
CA LEU A 147 6.30 -11.17 0.90
C LEU A 147 6.05 -11.35 2.40
N ASP A 148 6.53 -12.44 2.99
CA ASP A 148 6.37 -12.75 4.41
C ASP A 148 6.95 -11.67 5.33
N SER A 149 7.87 -10.88 4.81
CA SER A 149 8.56 -9.82 5.54
C SER A 149 7.75 -8.52 5.68
N SER A 150 6.56 -8.45 5.07
CA SER A 150 5.58 -7.36 5.26
C SER A 150 4.49 -7.78 6.26
N TYR A 151 4.33 -7.04 7.36
CA TYR A 151 3.42 -7.40 8.45
C TYR A 151 2.26 -6.41 8.64
N GLY A 152 2.41 -5.16 8.20
CA GLY A 152 1.42 -4.11 8.46
C GLY A 152 0.10 -4.32 7.74
N TYR A 153 -1.02 -4.11 8.44
CA TYR A 153 -2.39 -4.14 7.89
C TYR A 153 -2.81 -5.40 7.14
N ARG A 154 -2.14 -6.53 7.36
CA ARG A 154 -2.46 -7.83 6.74
C ARG A 154 -3.22 -8.73 7.71
N ALA A 155 -4.06 -9.60 7.18
CA ALA A 155 -4.73 -10.62 7.97
C ALA A 155 -3.69 -11.58 8.57
N GLU A 156 -3.87 -11.97 9.83
CA GLU A 156 -3.00 -12.93 10.53
C GLU A 156 -1.53 -12.51 10.72
N ARG A 157 -1.19 -11.26 10.39
CA ARG A 157 0.11 -10.63 10.68
C ARG A 157 -0.03 -9.61 11.80
N SER A 158 0.97 -9.53 12.67
CA SER A 158 0.96 -8.65 13.84
C SER A 158 2.28 -7.92 14.02
N ALA A 159 2.24 -6.79 14.73
CA ALA A 159 3.46 -6.06 15.11
C ALA A 159 4.41 -6.93 15.95
N LYS A 160 3.85 -7.83 16.77
CA LYS A 160 4.62 -8.78 17.56
C LYS A 160 5.48 -9.71 16.69
N GLN A 161 4.90 -10.27 15.63
CA GLN A 161 5.66 -11.11 14.70
C GLN A 161 6.74 -10.32 13.94
N ALA A 162 6.49 -9.05 13.63
CA ALA A 162 7.52 -8.18 13.05
C ALA A 162 8.69 -7.97 14.02
N ILE A 163 8.40 -7.75 15.31
CA ILE A 163 9.43 -7.62 16.36
C ILE A 163 10.19 -8.93 16.54
N GLU A 164 9.51 -10.07 16.65
CA GLU A 164 10.15 -11.39 16.77
C GLU A 164 11.10 -11.67 15.58
N GLN A 165 10.70 -11.27 14.37
CA GLN A 165 11.56 -11.36 13.20
C GLN A 165 12.78 -10.43 13.28
N ILE A 166 12.62 -9.20 13.78
CA ILE A 166 13.73 -8.25 13.98
C ILE A 166 14.70 -8.78 15.05
N GLU A 167 14.19 -9.38 16.14
CA GLU A 167 15.00 -9.95 17.21
C GLU A 167 15.81 -11.16 16.72
N ALA A 168 15.18 -12.10 16.01
CA ALA A 168 15.88 -13.25 15.43
C ALA A 168 17.03 -12.81 14.51
N VAL A 169 16.79 -11.78 13.70
CA VAL A 169 17.78 -11.20 12.79
C VAL A 169 18.93 -10.52 13.53
N ARG A 170 18.62 -9.80 14.62
CA ARG A 170 19.66 -9.21 15.47
C ARG A 170 20.56 -10.31 16.04
N ASP A 171 19.97 -11.42 16.47
CA ASP A 171 20.70 -12.56 17.04
C ASP A 171 21.57 -13.29 16.00
N GLU A 172 21.26 -13.15 14.69
CA GLU A 172 22.08 -13.62 13.56
C GLU A 172 23.26 -12.68 13.22
N GLY A 173 23.44 -11.55 13.93
CA GLY A 173 24.55 -10.62 13.78
C GLY A 173 24.28 -9.42 12.87
N HIS A 174 23.02 -9.19 12.49
CA HIS A 174 22.60 -7.98 11.77
C HIS A 174 22.22 -6.87 12.77
N GLU A 175 23.20 -6.09 13.20
CA GLU A 175 23.03 -5.07 14.26
C GLU A 175 22.55 -3.71 13.74
N TRP A 176 22.55 -3.51 12.42
CA TRP A 176 22.26 -2.22 11.80
C TRP A 176 20.87 -2.22 11.14
N VAL A 177 20.01 -1.35 11.65
CA VAL A 177 18.65 -1.11 11.20
C VAL A 177 18.58 0.28 10.59
N LEU A 178 18.11 0.39 9.35
CA LEU A 178 17.78 1.67 8.75
C LEU A 178 16.30 1.95 8.97
N ASP A 179 16.00 2.80 9.95
CA ASP A 179 14.66 3.31 10.18
C ASP A 179 14.28 4.25 9.02
N ALA A 180 13.38 3.79 8.15
CA ALA A 180 12.89 4.58 7.03
C ALA A 180 11.38 4.82 7.20
N ASP A 181 11.04 5.91 7.88
CA ASP A 181 9.67 6.43 8.02
C ASP A 181 9.23 7.04 6.68
N ILE A 182 8.21 6.47 6.05
CA ILE A 182 7.60 7.08 4.86
C ILE A 182 6.70 8.23 5.30
N LYS A 183 7.33 9.35 5.68
CA LYS A 183 6.63 10.61 5.95
C LYS A 183 5.77 10.94 4.74
N ALA A 184 4.47 10.90 4.96
CA ALA A 184 3.46 11.27 3.98
C ALA A 184 3.32 10.28 2.80
N PHE A 185 3.52 8.96 3.02
CA PHE A 185 3.20 7.92 2.02
C PHE A 185 1.83 8.18 1.39
N PHE A 186 0.81 8.29 2.26
CA PHE A 186 -0.57 8.55 1.86
C PHE A 186 -0.74 9.89 1.15
N ASP A 187 0.13 10.89 1.34
CA ASP A 187 -0.01 12.19 0.67
C ASP A 187 0.83 12.28 -0.63
N MET A 188 1.75 11.32 -0.88
CA MET A 188 2.68 11.32 -2.02
C MET A 188 2.47 10.17 -3.02
N VAL A 189 1.52 9.25 -2.78
CA VAL A 189 1.24 8.16 -3.73
C VAL A 189 0.87 8.71 -5.11
N ASN A 190 1.63 8.34 -6.13
CA ASN A 190 1.30 8.60 -7.53
C ASN A 190 0.17 7.63 -7.96
N HIS A 191 -0.99 8.18 -8.31
CA HIS A 191 -2.17 7.40 -8.66
C HIS A 191 -1.94 6.51 -9.89
N GLU A 192 -1.25 6.98 -10.92
CA GLU A 192 -1.06 6.19 -12.14
C GLU A 192 -0.22 4.95 -11.85
N LYS A 193 0.86 5.08 -11.08
CA LYS A 193 1.70 3.94 -10.71
C LYS A 193 0.99 2.93 -9.84
N LEU A 194 0.23 3.40 -8.86
CA LEU A 194 -0.61 2.52 -8.04
C LEU A 194 -1.63 1.79 -8.92
N MET A 195 -2.23 2.49 -9.88
CA MET A 195 -3.18 1.87 -10.81
C MET A 195 -2.51 0.86 -11.74
N ASP A 196 -1.29 1.11 -12.21
CA ASP A 196 -0.50 0.17 -13.00
C ASP A 196 -0.19 -1.10 -12.20
N ALA A 197 0.28 -0.94 -10.96
CA ALA A 197 0.52 -2.03 -10.02
C ALA A 197 -0.72 -2.92 -9.80
N ILE A 198 -1.89 -2.30 -9.60
CA ILE A 198 -3.15 -3.04 -9.45
C ILE A 198 -3.52 -3.73 -10.77
N ALA A 199 -3.31 -3.06 -11.91
CA ALA A 199 -3.65 -3.57 -13.23
C ALA A 199 -2.76 -4.75 -13.68
N GLU A 200 -1.62 -5.01 -13.03
CA GLU A 200 -0.83 -6.22 -13.24
C GLU A 200 -1.58 -7.47 -12.81
N ARG A 201 -2.48 -7.37 -11.82
CA ARG A 201 -3.25 -8.49 -11.27
C ARG A 201 -4.72 -8.46 -11.63
N ILE A 202 -5.30 -7.27 -11.77
CA ILE A 202 -6.72 -7.08 -12.05
C ILE A 202 -6.91 -6.55 -13.47
N SER A 203 -7.77 -7.21 -14.26
CA SER A 203 -8.15 -6.77 -15.61
C SER A 203 -9.60 -6.30 -15.73
N ASP A 204 -10.36 -6.31 -14.63
CA ASP A 204 -11.72 -5.79 -14.62
C ASP A 204 -11.70 -4.25 -14.65
N GLY A 205 -12.01 -3.67 -15.82
CA GLY A 205 -12.00 -2.23 -16.02
C GLY A 205 -12.98 -1.46 -15.13
N ARG A 206 -14.07 -2.08 -14.67
CA ARG A 206 -15.04 -1.42 -13.77
C ARG A 206 -14.49 -1.32 -12.36
N VAL A 207 -13.82 -2.38 -11.90
CA VAL A 207 -13.09 -2.35 -10.62
C VAL A 207 -11.96 -1.32 -10.65
N LEU A 208 -11.17 -1.29 -11.73
CA LEU A 208 -10.10 -0.29 -11.87
C LEU A 208 -10.64 1.14 -11.88
N ARG A 209 -11.75 1.40 -12.58
CA ARG A 209 -12.42 2.72 -12.55
C ARG A 209 -12.90 3.07 -11.15
N LEU A 210 -13.50 2.12 -10.43
CA LEU A 210 -13.99 2.35 -9.07
C LEU A 210 -12.85 2.68 -8.09
N ILE A 211 -11.72 1.96 -8.16
CA ILE A 211 -10.52 2.27 -7.36
C ILE A 211 -10.03 3.68 -7.69
N ARG A 212 -9.90 4.01 -8.97
CA ARG A 212 -9.45 5.32 -9.44
C ARG A 212 -10.39 6.44 -8.98
N ALA A 213 -11.70 6.20 -8.98
CA ALA A 213 -12.69 7.15 -8.47
C ALA A 213 -12.50 7.42 -6.97
N PHE A 214 -12.19 6.40 -6.17
CA PHE A 214 -11.88 6.62 -4.74
C PHE A 214 -10.56 7.36 -4.51
N LEU A 215 -9.55 7.11 -5.35
CA LEU A 215 -8.27 7.81 -5.29
C LEU A 215 -8.43 9.31 -5.62
N LYS A 216 -9.24 9.61 -6.63
CA LYS A 216 -9.51 10.98 -7.10
C LYS A 216 -10.66 11.69 -6.38
N ALA A 217 -11.27 11.05 -5.37
CA ALA A 217 -12.36 11.67 -4.64
C ALA A 217 -11.89 12.97 -3.98
N ASP A 218 -12.64 14.05 -4.21
CA ASP A 218 -12.31 15.37 -3.70
C ASP A 218 -12.29 15.42 -2.17
N ILE A 219 -11.65 16.45 -1.62
CA ILE A 219 -11.53 16.68 -0.20
C ILE A 219 -12.35 17.91 0.17
N MET A 220 -13.30 17.76 1.09
CA MET A 220 -14.02 18.88 1.70
C MET A 220 -13.28 19.32 2.95
N GLU A 221 -12.78 20.55 2.97
CA GLU A 221 -12.03 21.10 4.09
C GLU A 221 -12.77 22.29 4.73
N GLN A 222 -12.97 22.24 6.06
CA GLN A 222 -13.68 23.30 6.77
C GLN A 222 -12.97 24.66 6.60
N GLY A 223 -13.72 25.65 6.14
CA GLY A 223 -13.21 27.01 5.88
C GLY A 223 -12.47 27.19 4.55
N LEU A 224 -12.14 26.11 3.85
CA LEU A 224 -11.39 26.13 2.59
C LEU A 224 -12.17 25.58 1.39
N GLY A 225 -13.30 24.91 1.64
CA GLY A 225 -14.21 24.42 0.62
C GLY A 225 -13.76 23.10 -0.02
N LEU A 226 -14.29 22.81 -1.21
CA LEU A 226 -13.96 21.62 -1.99
C LEU A 226 -12.58 21.79 -2.63
N ARG A 227 -11.73 20.78 -2.51
CA ARG A 227 -10.39 20.71 -3.12
C ARG A 227 -10.22 19.41 -3.89
N GLU A 228 -9.62 19.50 -5.06
CA GLU A 228 -9.27 18.33 -5.86
C GLU A 228 -8.17 17.52 -5.16
N ASN A 229 -8.33 16.19 -5.16
CA ASN A 229 -7.28 15.29 -4.66
C ASN A 229 -6.34 14.86 -5.79
N VAL A 230 -5.31 15.68 -6.04
CA VAL A 230 -4.37 15.49 -7.16
C VAL A 230 -3.32 14.41 -6.88
N ILE A 231 -2.90 14.25 -5.61
CA ILE A 231 -1.82 13.34 -5.21
C ILE A 231 -2.17 12.71 -3.86
N GLY A 232 -1.80 11.44 -3.67
CA GLY A 232 -2.03 10.74 -2.42
C GLY A 232 -3.42 10.10 -2.30
N THR A 233 -3.58 9.24 -1.31
CA THR A 233 -4.85 8.58 -1.01
C THR A 233 -5.45 9.21 0.26
N PRO A 234 -6.78 9.44 0.32
CA PRO A 234 -7.41 9.94 1.52
C PRO A 234 -7.07 9.08 2.74
N GLN A 235 -6.34 9.66 3.70
CA GLN A 235 -6.04 9.02 4.99
C GLN A 235 -7.36 8.76 5.72
N GLY A 236 -7.75 7.50 5.93
CA GLY A 236 -9.02 7.15 6.58
C GLY A 236 -10.01 6.38 5.69
N GLY A 237 -9.69 6.20 4.41
CA GLY A 237 -10.38 5.22 3.56
C GLY A 237 -10.15 3.78 4.03
N VAL A 238 -11.18 2.94 3.95
CA VAL A 238 -11.12 1.54 4.41
C VAL A 238 -10.17 0.71 3.55
N ILE A 239 -10.05 1.08 2.26
CA ILE A 239 -9.18 0.42 1.29
C ILE A 239 -7.75 0.97 1.29
N SER A 240 -7.52 2.17 1.82
CA SER A 240 -6.22 2.85 1.74
C SER A 240 -5.04 2.02 2.28
N PRO A 241 -5.14 1.30 3.41
CA PRO A 241 -4.04 0.46 3.90
C PRO A 241 -3.65 -0.68 2.95
N LEU A 242 -4.63 -1.27 2.25
CA LEU A 242 -4.34 -2.31 1.26
C LEU A 242 -3.62 -1.71 0.04
N LEU A 243 -4.10 -0.56 -0.44
CA LEU A 243 -3.46 0.15 -1.57
C LEU A 243 -2.02 0.53 -1.23
N ALA A 244 -1.76 0.93 0.02
CA ALA A 244 -0.42 1.19 0.51
C ALA A 244 0.47 -0.05 0.42
N ASN A 245 0.01 -1.20 0.92
CA ASN A 245 0.76 -2.45 0.82
C ASN A 245 0.99 -2.89 -0.62
N ILE A 246 0.03 -2.71 -1.53
CA ILE A 246 0.22 -3.03 -2.96
C ILE A 246 1.35 -2.19 -3.56
N TYR A 247 1.39 -0.91 -3.26
CA TYR A 247 2.45 -0.04 -3.75
C TYR A 247 3.81 -0.39 -3.14
N LEU A 248 3.87 -0.57 -1.82
CA LEU A 248 5.10 -0.87 -1.09
C LEU A 248 5.63 -2.28 -1.36
N HIS A 249 4.79 -3.20 -1.83
CA HIS A 249 5.24 -4.53 -2.24
C HIS A 249 6.28 -4.48 -3.36
N TYR A 250 6.19 -3.53 -4.31
CA TYR A 250 7.23 -3.35 -5.33
C TYR A 250 8.57 -2.93 -4.73
N PHE A 251 8.52 -2.11 -3.67
CA PHE A 251 9.71 -1.77 -2.91
C PHE A 251 10.28 -3.01 -2.20
N ASP A 252 9.42 -3.80 -1.55
CA ASP A 252 9.85 -5.03 -0.86
C ASP A 252 10.49 -6.04 -1.82
N GLU A 253 9.87 -6.29 -2.98
CA GLU A 253 10.43 -7.15 -4.04
C GLU A 253 11.80 -6.64 -4.51
N ARG A 254 11.92 -5.32 -4.70
CA ARG A 254 13.18 -4.72 -5.17
C ARG A 254 14.30 -4.87 -4.16
N MET A 255 14.00 -4.65 -2.88
CA MET A 255 14.98 -4.83 -1.81
C MET A 255 15.46 -6.28 -1.74
N ALA A 256 14.53 -7.24 -1.83
CA ALA A 256 14.86 -8.66 -1.87
C ALA A 256 15.73 -9.03 -3.09
N GLU A 257 15.46 -8.48 -4.28
CA GLU A 257 16.29 -8.69 -5.48
C GLU A 257 17.71 -8.14 -5.35
N LEU A 258 17.87 -7.04 -4.61
CA LEU A 258 19.17 -6.45 -4.32
C LEU A 258 19.92 -7.21 -3.20
N GLY A 259 19.31 -8.26 -2.64
CA GLY A 259 19.88 -9.06 -1.57
C GLY A 259 19.67 -8.45 -0.17
N TYR A 260 18.85 -7.40 -0.06
CA TYR A 260 18.45 -6.85 1.22
C TYR A 260 17.24 -7.60 1.75
N GLU A 261 17.39 -8.17 2.93
CA GLU A 261 16.25 -8.63 3.69
C GLU A 261 15.64 -7.42 4.42
N VAL A 262 14.33 -7.22 4.31
CA VAL A 262 13.65 -6.05 4.89
C VAL A 262 12.44 -6.51 5.67
N VAL A 263 12.34 -6.12 6.94
CA VAL A 263 11.10 -6.28 7.73
C VAL A 263 10.33 -4.98 7.62
N ARG A 264 9.08 -5.02 7.15
CA ARG A 264 8.22 -3.85 6.98
C ARG A 264 6.93 -3.97 7.79
N TYR A 265 6.61 -2.93 8.55
CA TYR A 265 5.32 -2.74 9.20
C TYR A 265 4.69 -1.44 8.72
N ALA A 266 3.74 -1.55 7.78
CA ALA A 266 3.12 -0.41 7.12
C ALA A 266 4.18 0.49 6.45
N ASP A 267 4.38 1.70 6.98
CA ASP A 267 5.32 2.70 6.48
C ASP A 267 6.71 2.59 7.14
N ASP A 268 6.84 1.79 8.20
CA ASP A 268 8.14 1.56 8.86
C ASP A 268 8.82 0.36 8.21
N CYS A 269 10.04 0.55 7.70
CA CYS A 269 10.85 -0.56 7.19
C CYS A 269 12.21 -0.59 7.86
N VAL A 270 12.71 -1.82 8.05
CA VAL A 270 13.99 -2.13 8.68
C VAL A 270 14.78 -3.02 7.72
N PRO A 271 15.68 -2.45 6.90
CA PRO A 271 16.67 -3.20 6.12
C PRO A 271 17.67 -3.87 7.05
N ARG A 272 17.93 -5.16 6.81
CA ARG A 272 18.95 -5.95 7.51
C ARG A 272 20.32 -5.64 6.94
N SER A 273 21.30 -5.35 7.79
CA SER A 273 22.69 -5.16 7.36
C SER A 273 23.68 -5.63 8.42
N CYS A 274 24.75 -6.30 7.99
CA CYS A 274 25.84 -6.77 8.87
C CYS A 274 26.77 -5.61 9.26
N THR A 275 26.89 -4.60 8.40
CA THR A 275 27.80 -3.47 8.61
C THR A 275 27.10 -2.13 8.47
N ARG A 276 27.62 -1.10 9.15
CA ARG A 276 27.12 0.28 9.08
C ARG A 276 27.08 0.82 7.66
N ASP A 277 28.09 0.52 6.84
CA ASP A 277 28.18 1.01 5.46
C ASP A 277 27.16 0.31 4.53
N GLU A 278 26.90 -0.97 4.74
CA GLU A 278 25.83 -1.71 4.04
C GLU A 278 24.43 -1.25 4.48
N GLY A 279 24.24 -0.90 5.75
CA GLY A 279 22.98 -0.33 6.24
C GLY A 279 22.70 1.08 5.72
N LEU A 280 23.75 1.83 5.37
CA LEU A 280 23.64 3.16 4.76
C LEU A 280 23.62 3.13 3.22
N ALA A 281 23.99 2.01 2.58
CA ALA A 281 23.96 1.87 1.12
C ALA A 281 22.54 2.01 0.52
N PRO A 282 21.47 1.45 1.13
CA PRO A 282 20.09 1.67 0.72
C PRO A 282 19.65 3.12 0.82
N ARG A 283 20.34 3.98 1.57
CA ARG A 283 19.89 5.34 1.87
C ARG A 283 19.73 6.22 0.63
N SER A 284 20.55 5.99 -0.40
CA SER A 284 20.45 6.66 -1.71
C SER A 284 19.29 6.11 -2.56
N LEU A 285 19.05 4.79 -2.51
CA LEU A 285 17.90 4.12 -3.12
C LEU A 285 16.60 4.55 -2.45
N LEU A 286 16.60 4.67 -1.12
CA LEU A 286 15.52 5.13 -0.25
C LEU A 286 15.22 6.63 -0.48
N ALA A 287 16.24 7.48 -0.58
CA ALA A 287 16.06 8.88 -0.93
C ALA A 287 15.45 9.05 -2.33
N GLY A 288 15.91 8.27 -3.32
CA GLY A 288 15.28 8.20 -4.64
C GLY A 288 13.85 7.64 -4.59
N ALA A 289 13.55 6.84 -3.58
CA ALA A 289 12.26 6.24 -3.29
C ALA A 289 11.30 7.13 -2.48
N GLY A 290 11.66 8.39 -2.22
CA GLY A 290 10.84 9.30 -1.42
C GLY A 290 10.92 9.05 0.10
N PHE A 291 11.76 8.11 0.56
CA PHE A 291 12.05 7.94 1.98
C PHE A 291 13.01 9.04 2.43
N LYS A 292 12.75 9.64 3.58
CA LYS A 292 13.71 10.55 4.21
C LYS A 292 14.66 9.71 5.05
N PRO A 293 15.98 9.80 4.83
CA PRO A 293 16.91 9.23 5.80
C PRO A 293 16.74 9.89 7.17
N PRO A 294 17.02 9.17 8.27
CA PRO A 294 17.04 9.74 9.62
C PRO A 294 18.05 10.88 9.73
#